data_AF-A0A0S8CSQ0-F1
#
_entry.id   AF-A0A0S8CSQ0-F1
#
_cell.length_a   1.000
_cell.length_b   1.000
_cell.length_c   1.000
_cell.angle_alpha   90.00
_cell.angle_beta   90.00
_cell.angle_gamma   90.00
#
_symmetry.space_group_name_H-M   'P 1'
#
loop_
_entity.id
_entity.type
_entity.pdbx_description
1 polymer ?
#
loop_
_entity_poly.entity_id
_entity_poly.type
_entity_poly.pdbx_seq_one_letter_code
_entity_poly.pdbx_strand_id
1 'polypeptide(L)' 'MIIMKVTGPTMQMLPGRLMLLAVLALAATLAPQALKAADAPHIVYILANDLGWKDVGFHGGNAATPHLDELAAAG' A
#
# COMPACT_ATOMS: atom_id res chain seq x y z
N MET A 1 34.17 -62.56 0.31
CA MET A 1 34.20 -61.38 1.20
C MET A 1 34.69 -60.23 0.32
N ILE A 2 33.86 -59.42 -0.32
CA ILE A 2 33.04 -58.35 0.25
C ILE A 2 31.74 -58.23 -0.57
N ILE A 3 30.64 -58.24 0.18
CA ILE A 3 29.25 -57.89 -0.14
C ILE A 3 29.10 -56.71 -1.13
N MET A 4 28.58 -56.98 -2.34
CA MET A 4 27.92 -55.96 -3.17
C MET A 4 26.53 -55.70 -2.57
N LYS A 5 26.47 -54.78 -1.61
CA LYS A 5 25.20 -54.23 -1.12
C LYS A 5 24.67 -53.28 -2.20
N VAL A 6 23.81 -53.77 -3.08
CA VAL A 6 22.93 -52.92 -3.89
C VAL A 6 22.03 -52.18 -2.91
N THR A 7 22.28 -50.89 -2.71
CA THR A 7 21.33 -49.98 -2.06
C THR A 7 21.40 -48.69 -2.84
N GLY A 8 20.54 -48.57 -3.85
CA GLY A 8 20.31 -47.28 -4.49
C GLY A 8 19.86 -46.26 -3.44
N PRO A 9 19.98 -44.95 -3.72
CA PRO A 9 19.43 -43.93 -2.84
C PRO A 9 17.93 -44.22 -2.75
N THR A 10 17.49 -44.75 -1.62
CA THR A 10 16.08 -44.84 -1.31
C THR A 10 15.62 -43.40 -1.32
N MET A 11 14.91 -43.03 -2.39
CA MET A 11 14.27 -41.74 -2.50
C MET A 11 13.19 -41.75 -1.42
N GLN A 12 13.58 -41.41 -0.19
CA GLN A 12 12.67 -41.34 0.93
C GLN A 12 11.63 -40.30 0.54
N MET A 13 10.47 -40.79 0.13
CA MET A 13 9.33 -39.94 -0.15
C MET A 13 9.08 -39.14 1.12
N LEU A 14 9.26 -37.82 1.03
CA LEU A 14 8.94 -36.90 2.11
C LEU A 14 7.56 -37.30 2.63
N PRO A 15 7.39 -37.58 3.94
CA PRO A 15 6.13 -38.08 4.46
C PRO A 15 5.01 -37.15 4.00
N GLY A 16 3.88 -37.67 3.52
CA GLY A 16 2.87 -36.87 2.81
C GLY A 16 2.40 -35.62 3.57
N ARG A 17 2.54 -35.62 4.90
CA ARG A 17 2.34 -34.45 5.78
C ARG A 17 3.32 -33.31 5.49
N LEU A 18 4.60 -33.58 5.25
CA LEU A 18 5.62 -32.57 4.96
C LEU A 18 5.42 -31.95 3.57
N MET A 19 5.02 -32.77 2.58
CA MET A 19 4.60 -32.29 1.26
C MET A 19 3.34 -31.41 1.37
N LEU A 20 2.35 -31.82 2.14
CA LEU A 20 1.14 -31.03 2.37
C LEU A 20 1.46 -29.68 3.05
N LEU A 21 2.33 -29.67 4.05
CA LEU A 21 2.76 -28.44 4.73
C LEU A 21 3.53 -27.51 3.79
N ALA A 22 4.39 -28.05 2.93
CA ALA A 22 5.12 -27.26 1.93
C ALA A 22 4.16 -26.62 0.91
N VAL A 23 3.15 -27.37 0.45
CA VAL A 23 2.11 -26.86 -0.46
C VAL A 23 1.27 -25.78 0.21
N LEU A 24 0.86 -25.97 1.46
CA LEU A 24 0.09 -24.97 2.21
C LEU A 24 0.90 -23.69 2.46
N ALA A 25 2.18 -23.83 2.79
CA ALA A 25 3.08 -22.69 2.98
C ALA A 25 3.27 -21.90 1.67
N LEU A 26 3.48 -22.60 0.54
CA LEU A 26 3.59 -21.97 -0.76
C LEU A 26 2.28 -21.27 -1.17
N ALA A 27 1.14 -21.92 -0.95
CA ALA A 27 -0.17 -21.34 -1.21
C ALA A 27 -0.43 -20.08 -0.38
N ALA A 28 0.03 -20.04 0.88
CA ALA A 28 -0.08 -18.86 1.73
C ALA A 28 0.77 -17.67 1.23
N THR A 29 1.91 -17.92 0.57
CA THR A 29 2.74 -16.85 -0.02
C THR A 29 2.21 -16.31 -1.34
N LEU A 30 1.39 -17.10 -2.05
CA LEU A 30 0.77 -16.72 -3.32
C LEU A 30 -0.61 -16.07 -3.14
N ALA A 31 -1.10 -15.98 -1.89
CA ALA A 31 -2.36 -15.33 -1.59
C ALA A 31 -2.29 -13.82 -1.89
N PRO A 32 -3.30 -13.24 -2.56
CA PRO A 32 -3.38 -11.79 -2.75
C PRO A 32 -3.40 -11.11 -1.39
N GLN A 33 -2.47 -10.18 -1.17
CA GLN A 33 -2.50 -9.36 0.03
C GLN A 33 -3.66 -8.37 -0.08
N ALA A 34 -4.45 -8.25 0.98
CA ALA A 34 -5.48 -7.22 1.06
C ALA A 34 -4.80 -5.85 1.01
N LEU A 35 -5.08 -5.08 -0.04
CA LEU A 35 -4.60 -3.70 -0.13
C LEU A 35 -5.30 -2.91 0.97
N LYS A 36 -4.54 -2.38 1.93
CA LYS A 36 -5.10 -1.39 2.85
C LYS A 36 -5.46 -0.15 2.05
N ALA A 37 -6.72 0.24 2.09
CA ALA A 37 -7.12 1.55 1.63
C ALA A 37 -6.28 2.61 2.37
N ALA A 38 -5.84 3.63 1.65
CA ALA A 38 -5.25 4.79 2.30
C ALA A 38 -6.25 5.36 3.31
N ASP A 39 -5.74 5.92 4.41
CA ASP A 39 -6.59 6.65 5.34
C ASP A 39 -7.35 7.73 4.57
N ALA A 40 -8.66 7.86 4.88
CA ALA A 40 -9.47 8.87 4.23
C ALA A 40 -8.89 10.26 4.54
N PRO A 41 -8.73 11.14 3.55
CA PRO A 41 -8.21 12.48 3.81
C PRO A 41 -9.18 13.26 4.69
N HIS A 42 -8.64 14.09 5.58
CA HIS A 42 -9.43 15.10 6.28
C HIS A 42 -9.80 16.21 5.30
N ILE A 43 -11.11 16.43 5.10
CA ILE A 43 -11.62 17.47 4.19
C ILE A 43 -12.08 18.66 5.01
N VAL A 44 -11.52 19.84 4.74
CA VAL A 44 -11.96 21.12 5.32
C VAL A 44 -12.49 21.99 4.19
N TYR A 45 -13.78 22.37 4.26
CA TYR A 45 -14.43 23.24 3.28
C TYR A 45 -14.75 24.59 3.92
N ILE A 46 -14.12 25.66 3.42
CA ILE A 46 -14.30 27.02 3.94
C ILE A 46 -15.14 27.80 2.93
N LEU A 47 -16.31 28.26 3.35
CA LEU A 47 -17.19 29.11 2.56
C LEU A 47 -17.19 30.52 3.15
N ALA A 48 -16.76 31.49 2.35
CA ALA A 48 -16.89 32.90 2.68
C ALA A 48 -18.16 33.47 2.02
N ASN A 49 -18.90 34.29 2.77
CA ASN A 49 -20.05 35.02 2.24
C ASN A 49 -19.58 36.25 1.42
N ASP A 50 -20.20 36.47 0.26
CA ASP A 50 -19.97 37.66 -0.60
C ASP A 50 -18.50 37.96 -0.96
N LEU A 51 -17.64 36.95 -0.97
CA LEU A 51 -16.25 37.11 -1.38
C LEU A 51 -16.17 37.27 -2.91
N GLY A 52 -15.83 38.48 -3.37
CA GLY A 52 -15.65 38.81 -4.77
C GLY A 52 -14.33 38.33 -5.34
N TRP A 53 -14.25 38.23 -6.68
CA TRP A 53 -13.05 37.74 -7.38
C TRP A 53 -11.78 38.54 -7.04
N LYS A 54 -11.88 39.87 -6.94
CA LYS A 54 -10.74 40.77 -6.65
C LYS A 54 -10.57 41.11 -5.18
N ASP A 55 -11.19 40.37 -4.27
CA ASP A 55 -11.04 40.59 -2.83
C ASP A 55 -9.80 39.88 -2.27
N VAL A 56 -9.20 38.94 -3.02
CA VAL A 56 -8.05 38.13 -2.59
C VAL A 56 -6.78 38.46 -3.38
N GLY A 57 -5.62 38.37 -2.72
CA GLY A 57 -4.32 38.72 -3.27
C GLY A 57 -3.92 37.88 -4.49
N PHE A 58 -4.12 36.56 -4.45
CA PHE A 58 -3.84 35.67 -5.58
C PHE A 58 -4.70 35.93 -6.85
N HIS A 59 -5.73 36.79 -6.77
CA HIS A 59 -6.48 37.30 -7.92
C HIS A 59 -6.19 38.78 -8.24
N GLY A 60 -5.10 39.33 -7.71
CA GLY A 60 -4.71 40.73 -7.91
C GLY A 60 -5.58 41.72 -7.12
N GLY A 61 -6.20 41.28 -6.02
CA GLY A 61 -6.88 42.12 -5.06
C GLY A 61 -5.92 42.92 -4.18
N ASN A 62 -6.43 43.96 -3.51
CA ASN A 62 -5.63 44.83 -2.65
C ASN A 62 -5.70 44.45 -1.15
N ALA A 63 -6.60 43.55 -0.76
CA ALA A 63 -6.67 43.09 0.62
C ALA A 63 -5.49 42.15 0.92
N ALA A 64 -4.91 42.25 2.11
CA ALA A 64 -3.86 41.34 2.54
C ALA A 64 -4.50 39.99 2.92
N THR A 65 -4.26 38.95 2.12
CA THR A 65 -4.79 37.59 2.33
C THR A 65 -3.69 36.53 2.42
N PRO A 66 -2.64 36.72 3.25
CA PRO A 66 -1.41 35.93 3.17
C PRO A 66 -1.64 34.41 3.31
N HIS A 67 -2.58 33.98 4.15
CA HIS A 67 -2.89 32.55 4.30
C HIS A 67 -3.64 31.97 3.09
N LEU A 68 -4.54 32.74 2.47
CA LEU A 68 -5.22 32.27 1.26
C LEU A 68 -4.27 32.28 0.05
N ASP A 69 -3.36 33.26 0.00
CA ASP A 69 -2.33 33.35 -1.03
C ASP A 69 -1.35 32.16 -0.93
N GLU A 70 -0.93 31.79 0.28
CA GLU A 70 -0.11 30.59 0.53
C GLU A 70 -0.84 29.31 0.14
N LEU A 71 -2.12 29.16 0.53
CA LEU A 71 -2.93 28.00 0.17
C LEU A 71 -3.08 27.87 -1.36
N ALA A 72 -3.34 28.99 -2.06
CA ALA A 72 -3.46 28.99 -3.52
C ALA A 72 -2.14 28.64 -4.23
N ALA A 73 -0.99 29.03 -3.65
CA ALA A 73 0.33 28.68 -4.18
C ALA A 73 0.72 27.22 -3.92
N ALA A 74 0.19 26.60 -2.85
CA ALA A 74 0.52 25.23 -2.46
C ALA A 74 -0.23 24.16 -3.28
N GLY A 75 -1.39 24.50 -3.85
CA GLY A 75 -2.22 23.60 -4.67
C GLY A 75 -3.34 22.91 -3.89
#